data_AF-A0A521EB08-F1
#
_entry.id   AF-A0A521EB08-F1
#
_cell.length_a   1.000
_cell.length_b   1.000
_cell.length_c   1.000
_cell.angle_alpha   90.00
_cell.angle_beta   90.00
_cell.angle_gamma   90.00
#
_symmetry.space_group_name_H-M   'P 1'
#
loop_
_entity.id
_entity.type
_entity.pdbx_description
1 polymer ?
#
loop_
_entity_poly.entity_id
_entity_poly.type
_entity_poly.pdbx_seq_one_letter_code
_entity_poly.pdbx_strand_id
1 'polypeptide(L)'
;MEYVEIHHLWKWVVKSLEVTDVRLRRVCREGRMRAIASITIDGEFVVHDIRVIDGNNGMFVAMPSKRRPDGEFRDIAHPISPDSREKIEMAVLEEYHRSGEEEINSAVGGNVS
;
A
#
# COMPACT_ATOMS: atom_id res chain seq x y z
N MET A 1 -10.79 -38.72 30.69
CA MET A 1 -11.20 -37.38 30.22
C MET A 1 -9.99 -36.49 30.31
N GLU A 2 -9.21 -36.40 29.25
CA GLU A 2 -8.16 -35.39 29.15
C GLU A 2 -7.96 -35.11 27.66
N TYR A 3 -8.72 -34.14 27.17
CA TYR A 3 -8.75 -33.72 25.77
C TYR A 3 -8.99 -32.22 25.71
N VAL A 4 -8.23 -31.45 26.47
CA VAL A 4 -8.31 -29.98 26.42
C VAL A 4 -6.93 -29.39 26.74
N GLU A 5 -5.98 -29.44 25.80
CA GLU A 5 -4.85 -28.47 25.83
C GLU A 5 -4.00 -28.35 24.55
N ILE A 6 -4.49 -28.76 23.37
CA ILE A 6 -3.72 -28.63 22.11
C ILE A 6 -4.23 -27.52 21.18
N HIS A 7 -5.34 -26.86 21.51
CA HIS A 7 -5.97 -25.86 20.63
C HIS A 7 -5.35 -24.45 20.69
N HIS A 8 -4.38 -24.17 21.58
CA HIS A 8 -3.76 -22.85 21.71
C HIS A 8 -2.39 -22.70 21.00
N LEU A 9 -1.77 -23.78 20.54
CA LEU A 9 -0.41 -23.75 19.97
C LEU A 9 -0.33 -23.59 18.44
N TRP A 10 -1.46 -23.66 17.72
CA TRP A 10 -1.45 -23.68 16.25
C TRP A 10 -1.60 -22.28 15.64
N LYS A 11 -1.89 -21.26 16.46
CA LYS A 11 -1.92 -19.85 16.05
C LYS A 11 -0.53 -19.25 15.79
N TRP A 12 0.56 -19.98 16.06
CA TRP A 12 1.94 -19.45 16.03
C TRP A 12 2.76 -19.71 14.76
N VAL A 13 2.22 -20.33 13.69
CA VAL A 13 3.08 -20.76 12.56
C VAL A 13 2.91 -19.96 11.26
N VAL A 14 2.08 -18.91 11.21
CA VAL A 14 2.12 -17.98 10.07
C VAL A 14 2.06 -16.54 10.56
N LYS A 15 3.23 -15.92 10.73
CA LYS A 15 3.32 -14.47 10.87
C LYS A 15 2.92 -13.87 9.51
N SER A 16 1.80 -13.18 9.47
CA SER A 16 1.34 -12.49 8.26
C SER A 16 2.02 -11.12 8.16
N LEU A 17 2.33 -10.68 6.95
CA LEU A 17 2.90 -9.36 6.66
C LEU A 17 1.92 -8.27 7.13
N GLU A 18 2.39 -7.27 7.88
CA GLU A 18 1.62 -6.09 8.28
C GLU A 18 2.22 -4.80 7.71
N VAL A 19 1.37 -3.96 7.12
CA VAL A 19 1.77 -2.61 6.70
C VAL A 19 1.50 -1.67 7.86
N THR A 20 2.56 -1.18 8.50
CA THR A 20 2.49 -0.41 9.75
C THR A 20 2.49 1.10 9.56
N ASP A 21 2.99 1.60 8.43
CA ASP A 21 2.95 3.03 8.08
C ASP A 21 2.83 3.16 6.56
N VAL A 22 2.08 4.16 6.12
CA VAL A 22 1.96 4.53 4.70
C VAL A 22 2.18 6.03 4.58
N ARG A 23 3.17 6.41 3.78
CA ARG A 23 3.46 7.81 3.46
C ARG A 23 3.21 8.06 1.98
N LEU A 24 2.36 9.04 1.71
CA LEU A 24 1.84 9.32 0.38
C LEU A 24 2.21 10.74 -0.05
N ARG A 25 2.53 10.91 -1.34
CA ARG A 25 2.52 12.20 -2.01
C ARG A 25 1.65 12.13 -3.26
N ARG A 26 0.58 12.92 -3.28
CA ARG A 26 -0.30 13.06 -4.46
C ARG A 26 0.43 13.70 -5.63
N VAL A 27 0.01 13.34 -6.84
CA VAL A 27 0.57 13.84 -8.10
C VAL A 27 -0.55 14.46 -8.92
N CYS A 28 -0.52 15.78 -9.03
CA CYS A 28 -1.45 16.56 -9.85
C CYS A 28 -0.86 16.76 -11.26
N ARG A 29 -0.70 15.67 -12.02
CA ARG A 29 -0.24 15.72 -13.42
C ARG A 29 -1.20 14.93 -14.31
N GLU A 30 -1.23 15.31 -15.59
CA GLU A 30 -1.94 14.51 -16.60
C GLU A 30 -1.35 13.09 -16.69
N GLY A 31 -2.25 12.11 -16.83
CA GLY A 31 -1.89 10.70 -16.90
C GLY A 31 -2.60 9.86 -15.84
N ARG A 32 -2.19 8.58 -15.76
CA ARG A 32 -2.81 7.58 -14.87
C ARG A 32 -2.23 7.55 -13.46
N MET A 33 -1.07 8.14 -13.22
CA MET A 33 -0.44 8.10 -11.89
C MET A 33 -1.06 9.18 -10.99
N ARG A 34 -1.60 8.76 -9.85
CA ARG A 34 -2.30 9.62 -8.89
C ARG A 34 -1.48 9.96 -7.66
N ALA A 35 -0.59 9.06 -7.26
CA ALA A 35 0.30 9.28 -6.13
C ALA A 35 1.55 8.41 -6.20
N ILE A 36 2.57 8.81 -5.43
CA ILE A 36 3.72 7.97 -5.10
C ILE A 36 3.69 7.75 -3.58
N ALA A 37 3.85 6.51 -3.15
CA ALA A 37 3.78 6.07 -1.78
C ALA A 37 5.08 5.37 -1.35
N SER A 38 5.30 5.36 -0.05
CA SER A 38 6.23 4.48 0.63
C SER A 38 5.48 3.76 1.75
N ILE A 39 5.76 2.47 1.94
CA ILE A 39 5.16 1.69 3.03
C ILE A 39 6.25 1.23 3.99
N THR A 40 5.92 1.16 5.27
CA THR A 40 6.70 0.44 6.29
C THR A 40 6.02 -0.86 6.60
N ILE A 41 6.78 -1.95 6.59
CA ILE A 41 6.33 -3.32 6.85
C ILE A 41 6.87 -3.72 8.22
N ASP A 42 5.98 -4.22 9.08
CA ASP A 42 6.26 -4.69 10.45
C ASP A 42 7.01 -3.67 11.33
N GLY A 43 7.08 -2.39 10.94
CA GLY A 43 7.87 -1.35 11.61
C GLY A 43 9.38 -1.46 11.38
N GLU A 44 9.82 -2.36 10.50
CA GLU A 44 11.23 -2.73 10.37
C GLU A 44 11.79 -2.51 8.95
N PHE A 45 10.95 -2.55 7.92
CA PHE A 45 11.40 -2.49 6.53
C PHE A 45 10.58 -1.50 5.70
N VAL A 46 11.24 -0.64 4.92
CA VAL A 46 10.56 0.37 4.10
C VAL A 46 10.72 0.05 2.61
N VAL A 47 9.62 0.16 1.87
CA VAL A 47 9.60 0.08 0.40
C VAL A 47 9.17 1.43 -0.15
N HIS A 48 10.02 2.05 -0.97
CA HIS A 48 9.77 3.31 -1.66
C HIS A 48 9.29 3.10 -3.09
N ASP A 49 8.79 4.17 -3.72
CA ASP A 49 8.40 4.22 -5.14
C ASP A 49 7.23 3.30 -5.54
N ILE A 50 6.34 3.02 -4.59
CA ILE A 50 5.03 2.41 -4.87
C ILE A 50 4.14 3.47 -5.52
N ARG A 51 3.38 3.11 -6.56
CA ARG A 51 2.55 4.06 -7.30
C ARG A 51 1.07 3.72 -7.18
N VAL A 52 0.25 4.74 -6.91
CA VAL A 52 -1.21 4.64 -7.06
C VAL A 52 -1.57 5.00 -8.49
N ILE A 53 -2.20 4.08 -9.20
CA ILE A 53 -2.53 4.21 -10.62
C ILE A 53 -4.04 4.14 -10.79
N ASP A 54 -4.59 5.06 -11.57
CA ASP A 54 -5.95 5.05 -12.06
C ASP A 54 -6.04 4.25 -13.37
N GLY A 55 -6.48 3.00 -13.23
CA GLY A 55 -6.62 2.05 -14.33
C GLY A 55 -8.03 2.07 -14.92
N ASN A 56 -8.22 1.30 -15.99
CA ASN A 56 -9.53 1.20 -16.65
C ASN A 56 -10.59 0.53 -15.76
N ASN A 57 -10.18 -0.30 -14.79
CA ASN A 57 -11.05 -1.05 -13.89
C ASN A 57 -11.01 -0.52 -12.45
N GLY A 58 -10.68 0.76 -12.29
CA GLY A 58 -10.49 1.40 -10.99
C GLY A 58 -9.01 1.59 -10.63
N MET A 59 -8.80 2.15 -9.43
CA MET A 59 -7.47 2.42 -8.92
C MET A 59 -6.82 1.15 -8.38
N PHE A 60 -5.53 1.03 -8.62
CA PHE A 60 -4.72 -0.08 -8.15
C PHE A 60 -3.32 0.39 -7.77
N VAL A 61 -2.58 -0.49 -7.08
CA VAL A 61 -1.21 -0.20 -6.63
C VAL A 61 -0.19 -0.92 -7.52
N ALA A 62 0.71 -0.14 -8.11
CA ALA A 62 1.84 -0.65 -8.88
C ALA A 62 3.11 -0.63 -8.04
N MET A 63 3.79 -1.77 -7.99
CA MET A 63 5.03 -1.93 -7.24
C MET A 63 6.21 -1.15 -7.85
N PRO A 64 7.28 -0.90 -7.08
CA PRO A 64 8.48 -0.23 -7.58
C PRO A 64 9.12 -1.10 -8.66
N SER A 65 9.47 -0.53 -9.82
CA SER A 65 10.01 -1.29 -10.94
C SER A 65 11.20 -0.59 -11.57
N LYS A 66 12.12 -1.38 -12.12
CA LYS A 66 13.32 -0.89 -12.82
C LYS A 66 13.31 -1.40 -14.25
N ARG A 67 13.65 -0.50 -15.18
CA ARG A 67 13.89 -0.86 -16.58
C ARG A 67 15.21 -1.63 -16.70
N ARG A 68 15.16 -2.79 -17.34
CA ARG A 68 16.31 -3.63 -17.68
C ARG A 68 16.95 -3.18 -19.00
N PRO A 69 18.20 -3.61 -19.30
CA PRO A 69 18.86 -3.29 -20.57
C PRO A 69 18.12 -3.78 -21.81
N ASP A 70 17.36 -4.87 -21.68
CA ASP A 70 16.47 -5.41 -22.72
C ASP A 70 15.22 -4.55 -22.97
N GLY A 71 14.99 -3.51 -22.14
CA GLY A 71 13.87 -2.60 -22.24
C GLY A 71 12.66 -2.99 -21.39
N GLU A 72 12.63 -4.19 -20.80
CA GLU A 72 11.53 -4.66 -19.95
C GLU A 72 11.56 -4.00 -18.57
N PHE A 73 10.39 -3.83 -17.96
CA PHE A 73 10.28 -3.43 -16.57
C PHE A 73 10.07 -4.65 -15.69
N ARG A 74 10.82 -4.72 -14.59
CA ARG A 74 10.57 -5.71 -13.54
C ARG A 74 10.45 -5.04 -12.20
N ASP A 75 9.55 -5.58 -11.39
CA ASP A 75 9.38 -5.15 -10.02
C ASP A 75 10.66 -5.42 -9.23
N ILE A 76 11.11 -4.39 -8.52
CA ILE A 76 12.24 -4.45 -7.58
C ILE A 76 11.78 -5.13 -6.28
N ALA A 77 10.56 -4.85 -5.86
CA ALA A 77 9.90 -5.46 -4.72
C ALA A 77 8.49 -5.87 -5.12
N HIS A 78 8.06 -7.08 -4.76
CA HIS A 78 6.69 -7.54 -5.00
C HIS A 78 6.26 -8.55 -3.95
N PRO A 79 4.99 -8.52 -3.51
CA PRO A 79 4.44 -9.56 -2.65
C PRO A 79 4.32 -10.87 -3.42
N ILE A 80 4.69 -11.97 -2.76
CA ILE A 80 4.62 -13.32 -3.33
C ILE A 80 3.19 -13.86 -3.26
N SER A 81 2.53 -13.72 -2.11
CA SER A 81 1.17 -14.22 -1.90
C SER A 81 0.09 -13.23 -2.35
N PRO A 82 -1.08 -13.73 -2.79
CA PRO A 82 -2.25 -12.89 -3.04
C PRO A 82 -2.67 -12.07 -1.82
N ASP A 83 -2.69 -12.69 -0.63
CA ASP A 83 -3.10 -12.02 0.61
C ASP A 83 -2.20 -10.81 0.95
N SER A 84 -0.88 -10.96 0.82
CA SER A 84 0.04 -9.83 1.04
C SER A 84 -0.10 -8.75 -0.03
N ARG A 85 -0.47 -9.12 -1.26
CA ARG A 85 -0.79 -8.14 -2.31
C ARG A 85 -2.02 -7.33 -1.94
N GLU A 86 -3.09 -7.99 -1.53
CA GLU A 86 -4.33 -7.35 -1.11
C GLU A 86 -4.10 -6.43 0.09
N LYS A 87 -3.36 -6.88 1.12
CA LYS A 87 -3.02 -6.05 2.29
C LYS A 87 -2.27 -4.77 1.91
N ILE A 88 -1.26 -4.87 1.04
CA ILE A 88 -0.50 -3.69 0.61
C ILE A 88 -1.37 -2.76 -0.23
N GLU A 89 -2.16 -3.32 -1.15
CA GLU A 89 -3.03 -2.54 -2.03
C GLU A 89 -4.09 -1.77 -1.23
N MET A 90 -4.77 -2.46 -0.31
CA MET A 90 -5.77 -1.88 0.59
C MET A 90 -5.17 -0.76 1.44
N ALA A 91 -4.07 -1.02 2.16
CA ALA A 91 -3.45 -0.02 3.04
C ALA A 91 -3.04 1.26 2.29
N VAL A 92 -2.50 1.12 1.08
CA VAL A 92 -2.07 2.26 0.26
C VAL A 92 -3.26 3.02 -0.33
N LEU A 93 -4.30 2.33 -0.80
CA LEU A 93 -5.48 2.98 -1.36
C LEU A 93 -6.32 3.68 -0.28
N GLU A 94 -6.50 3.06 0.89
CA GLU A 94 -7.15 3.68 2.05
C GLU A 94 -6.45 4.98 2.43
N GLU A 95 -5.12 4.95 2.58
CA GLU A 95 -4.34 6.15 2.89
C GLU A 95 -4.46 7.22 1.80
N TYR A 96 -4.44 6.81 0.53
CA TYR A 96 -4.66 7.74 -0.57
C TYR A 96 -6.01 8.44 -0.43
N HIS A 97 -7.11 7.71 -0.21
CA HIS A 97 -8.43 8.29 -0.04
C HIS A 97 -8.50 9.24 1.17
N ARG A 98 -8.00 8.80 2.33
CA ARG A 98 -7.96 9.60 3.56
C ARG A 98 -7.21 10.92 3.39
N SER A 99 -6.01 10.87 2.83
CA SER A 99 -5.20 12.08 2.54
C SER A 99 -5.91 13.06 1.59
N GLY A 100 -6.76 12.56 0.68
CA GLY A 100 -7.54 13.44 -0.21
C GLY A 100 -8.66 14.18 0.49
N GLU A 101 -9.35 13.52 1.42
CA GLU A 101 -10.41 14.14 2.21
C GLU A 101 -9.84 15.22 3.15
N GLU A 102 -8.68 14.97 3.76
CA GLU A 102 -7.98 15.94 4.60
C GLU A 102 -7.56 17.20 3.83
N GLU A 103 -7.06 17.05 2.59
CA GLU A 103 -6.74 18.19 1.71
C GLU A 103 -7.99 19.01 1.36
N ILE A 104 -9.11 18.35 1.03
CA ILE A 104 -10.38 19.02 0.70
C ILE A 104 -10.92 19.77 1.92
N ASN A 105 -10.96 19.12 3.09
CA ASN A 105 -11.46 19.73 4.33
C ASN A 105 -10.60 20.94 4.76
N SER A 106 -9.28 20.85 4.58
CA SER A 106 -8.36 21.95 4.86
C SER A 106 -8.54 23.14 3.90
N ALA A 107 -8.86 22.87 2.63
CA ALA A 107 -9.12 23.92 1.64
C ALA A 107 -10.47 24.62 1.86
N VAL A 108 -11.50 23.90 2.32
CA VAL A 108 -12.84 24.46 2.58
C VAL A 108 -12.89 25.25 3.90
N GLY A 109 -12.14 24.84 4.92
CA GLY A 109 -12.08 25.54 6.21
C GLY A 109 -11.29 26.86 6.22
N GLY A 110 -10.54 27.16 5.15
CA GLY A 110 -9.69 28.36 5.04
C GLY A 110 -10.40 29.63 4.54
N ASN A 111 -11.68 29.55 4.13
CA ASN A 111 -12.45 30.69 3.59
C ASN A 111 -13.51 31.21 4.56
N VAL A 112 -13.16 31.35 5.86
CA VAL A 112 -13.97 32.11 6.81
C VAL A 112 -13.07 33.15 7.48
N SER A 113 -13.01 34.33 6.87
CA SER A 113 -12.49 35.57 7.45
C SER A 113 -13.34 36.73 6.96
#